data_AF-A0A9D1GPI7-F1
#
_entry.id   AF-A0A9D1GPI7-F1
#
_cell.length_a   1.000
_cell.length_b   1.000
_cell.length_c   1.000
_cell.angle_alpha   90.00
_cell.angle_beta   90.00
_cell.angle_gamma   90.00
#
_symmetry.space_group_name_H-M   'P 1'
#
loop_
_entity.id
_entity.type
_entity.pdbx_description
1 polymer ?
#
loop_
_entity_poly.entity_id
_entity_poly.type
_entity_poly.pdbx_seq_one_letter_code
_entity_poly.pdbx_strand_id
1 'polypeptide(L)'
;MELDITNPRMSTETELLPACYFDGFQIQWNADPDNKNGVLAIVEWIGDMLLGEDFPSTYIRRICIFEDTGTAILPTSLFEGIPDAAVCNLTLIRGNIDTLSIEDESYKILAESHEYMSFILIREIRARQ
;
A
#
# COMPACT_ATOMS: atom_id res chain seq x y z
N MET A 1 15.14 -9.61 2.10
CA MET A 1 14.39 -8.88 1.05
C MET A 1 13.00 -9.47 0.82
N GLU A 2 12.38 -10.10 1.81
CA GLU A 2 10.93 -10.33 1.77
C GLU A 2 10.28 -9.09 2.37
N LEU A 3 9.19 -8.61 1.79
CA LEU A 3 8.39 -7.51 2.31
C LEU A 3 7.10 -8.07 2.87
N ASP A 4 6.76 -7.71 4.10
CA ASP A 4 5.58 -8.18 4.82
C ASP A 4 4.95 -7.00 5.57
N ILE A 5 3.65 -6.78 5.35
CA ILE A 5 2.85 -5.75 6.05
C ILE A 5 2.49 -6.31 7.42
N THR A 6 3.02 -5.68 8.45
CA THR A 6 2.83 -6.12 9.84
C THR A 6 1.67 -5.40 10.53
N ASN A 7 1.25 -4.25 10.01
CA ASN A 7 0.06 -3.52 10.49
C ASN A 7 -0.49 -2.56 9.41
N PRO A 8 -1.81 -2.49 9.19
CA PRO A 8 -2.81 -3.43 9.66
C PRO A 8 -2.56 -4.81 9.04
N ARG A 9 -2.79 -5.88 9.81
CA ARG A 9 -2.53 -7.26 9.37
C ARG A 9 -3.83 -8.03 9.41
N MET A 10 -4.14 -8.71 8.31
CA MET A 10 -5.14 -9.78 8.29
C MET A 10 -4.43 -11.12 8.49
N SER A 11 -4.80 -11.85 9.52
CA SER A 11 -4.18 -13.11 9.92
C SER A 11 -4.88 -14.32 9.28
N THR A 12 -6.14 -14.17 8.85
CA THR A 12 -6.95 -15.24 8.25
C THR A 12 -7.86 -14.71 7.14
N GLU A 13 -8.22 -15.58 6.19
CA GLU A 13 -9.20 -15.27 5.12
C GLU A 13 -10.62 -14.98 5.65
N THR A 14 -10.88 -15.30 6.92
CA THR A 14 -12.15 -15.05 7.59
C THR A 14 -12.20 -13.72 8.34
N GLU A 15 -11.08 -12.99 8.42
CA GLU A 15 -11.07 -11.67 9.03
C GLU A 15 -11.73 -10.63 8.12
N LEU A 16 -12.49 -9.73 8.74
CA LEU A 16 -13.05 -8.57 8.05
C LEU A 16 -11.90 -7.67 7.62
N LEU A 17 -12.06 -7.04 6.44
CA LEU A 17 -11.10 -6.06 5.95
C LEU A 17 -10.86 -4.96 7.02
N PRO A 18 -9.61 -4.52 7.23
CA PRO A 18 -9.31 -3.46 8.17
C PRO A 18 -9.97 -2.15 7.72
N ALA A 19 -10.69 -1.50 8.64
CA ALA A 19 -11.23 -0.17 8.42
C ALA A 19 -10.14 0.88 8.75
N CYS A 20 -9.72 1.64 7.74
CA CYS A 20 -8.57 2.53 7.82
C CYS A 20 -9.01 3.98 7.59
N TYR A 21 -8.79 4.84 8.59
CA TYR A 21 -9.14 6.26 8.49
C TYR A 21 -8.16 7.01 7.59
N PHE A 22 -8.68 7.71 6.58
CA PHE A 22 -7.87 8.33 5.53
C PHE A 22 -6.86 9.37 6.03
N ASP A 23 -7.20 10.08 7.12
CA ASP A 23 -6.37 11.12 7.73
C ASP A 23 -5.66 10.55 8.97
N GLY A 24 -4.49 9.96 8.74
CA GLY A 24 -3.74 9.24 9.76
C GLY A 24 -3.63 7.73 9.52
N PHE A 25 -3.87 7.26 8.29
CA PHE A 25 -3.67 5.86 7.95
C PHE A 25 -2.18 5.48 8.07
N GLN A 26 -1.83 4.91 9.21
CA GLN A 26 -0.51 4.37 9.48
C GLN A 26 -0.39 2.92 9.00
N ILE A 27 0.72 2.63 8.32
CA ILE A 27 1.13 1.29 7.92
C ILE A 27 2.47 0.94 8.57
N GLN A 28 2.70 -0.35 8.78
CA GLN A 28 3.96 -0.92 9.27
C GLN A 28 4.34 -2.14 8.44
N TRP A 29 5.64 -2.34 8.28
CA TRP A 29 6.22 -3.46 7.55
C TRP A 29 7.56 -3.86 8.15
N ASN A 30 8.10 -5.00 7.74
CA ASN A 30 9.42 -5.47 8.13
C ASN A 30 10.54 -4.64 7.47
N ALA A 31 11.06 -3.60 8.13
CA ALA A 31 12.10 -2.71 7.59
C ALA A 31 13.34 -3.46 7.06
N ASP A 32 13.94 -2.95 5.98
CA ASP A 32 15.24 -3.42 5.47
C ASP A 32 16.25 -2.26 5.55
N PRO A 33 17.17 -2.26 6.54
CA PRO A 33 18.09 -1.14 6.74
C PRO A 33 19.13 -0.99 5.63
N ASP A 34 19.31 -2.02 4.79
CA ASP A 34 20.24 -1.99 3.66
C ASP A 34 19.56 -1.45 2.38
N ASN A 35 18.23 -1.37 2.36
CA ASN A 35 17.47 -0.83 1.23
C ASN A 35 17.49 0.70 1.18
N LYS A 36 18.29 1.26 0.27
CA LYS A 36 18.40 2.70 0.04
C LYS A 36 17.39 3.25 -0.98
N ASN A 37 16.62 2.39 -1.64
CA ASN A 37 15.65 2.81 -2.66
C ASN A 37 14.30 3.18 -2.04
N GLY A 38 14.07 2.81 -0.77
CA GLY A 38 12.80 3.02 -0.09
C GLY A 38 11.74 1.98 -0.44
N VAL A 39 10.52 2.25 -0.01
CA VAL A 39 9.33 1.41 -0.25
C VAL A 39 8.30 2.22 -1.01
N LEU A 40 7.87 1.70 -2.15
CA LEU A 40 6.79 2.27 -2.95
C LEU A 40 5.46 1.76 -2.39
N ALA A 41 4.56 2.67 -2.05
CA ALA A 41 3.17 2.37 -1.73
C ALA A 41 2.27 2.78 -2.88
N ILE A 42 1.33 1.89 -3.23
CA ILE A 42 0.36 2.08 -4.29
C ILE A 42 -1.03 1.87 -3.67
N VAL A 43 -1.89 2.87 -3.76
CA VAL A 43 -3.31 2.75 -3.41
C VAL A 43 -4.12 2.67 -4.70
N GLU A 44 -4.94 1.63 -4.80
CA GLU A 44 -5.83 1.37 -5.94
C GLU A 44 -7.28 1.21 -5.48
N TRP A 45 -8.20 1.80 -6.25
CA TRP A 45 -9.63 1.60 -6.11
C TRP A 45 -10.27 1.46 -7.50
N ILE A 46 -11.01 0.38 -7.71
CA ILE A 46 -11.62 0.02 -9.00
C ILE A 46 -13.14 0.24 -9.05
N GLY A 47 -13.68 0.97 -8.05
CA GLY A 47 -15.11 1.26 -7.96
C GLY A 47 -15.86 0.47 -6.89
N ASP A 48 -15.23 -0.53 -6.26
CA ASP A 48 -15.86 -1.41 -5.28
C ASP A 48 -16.19 -0.68 -3.97
N MET A 49 -17.39 -0.91 -3.43
CA MET A 49 -17.88 -0.30 -2.20
C MET A 49 -18.24 -1.37 -1.16
N LEU A 50 -17.97 -1.08 0.12
CA LEU A 50 -18.48 -1.91 1.22
C LEU A 50 -19.99 -1.70 1.40
N LEU A 51 -20.44 -0.45 1.25
CA LEU A 51 -21.83 -0.03 1.42
C LEU A 51 -22.25 0.82 0.22
N GLY A 52 -23.42 0.51 -0.34
CA GLY A 52 -24.01 1.24 -1.46
C GLY A 52 -23.81 0.55 -2.80
N GLU A 53 -23.92 1.33 -3.88
CA GLU A 53 -23.71 0.85 -5.25
C GLU A 53 -22.23 1.00 -5.65
N ASP A 54 -21.72 0.03 -6.40
CA ASP A 54 -20.38 0.09 -6.97
C ASP A 54 -20.29 1.13 -8.10
N PHE A 55 -19.07 1.56 -8.39
CA PHE A 55 -18.74 2.51 -9.45
C PHE A 55 -17.90 1.85 -10.56
N PRO A 56 -18.45 0.90 -11.35
CA PRO A 56 -17.69 -0.04 -12.19
C PRO A 56 -16.91 0.58 -13.36
N SER A 57 -17.04 1.89 -13.60
CA SER A 57 -16.28 2.63 -14.62
C SER A 57 -15.22 3.57 -14.01
N THR A 58 -14.93 3.42 -12.72
CA THR A 58 -13.98 4.27 -11.99
C THR A 58 -12.70 3.50 -11.71
N TYR A 59 -11.57 4.15 -11.93
CA TYR A 59 -10.27 3.64 -11.53
C TYR A 59 -9.41 4.77 -10.98
N ILE A 60 -9.02 4.65 -9.71
CA ILE A 60 -8.08 5.57 -9.07
C ILE A 60 -6.87 4.76 -8.63
N ARG A 61 -5.70 5.16 -9.14
CA ARG A 61 -4.40 4.68 -8.66
C ARG A 61 -3.53 5.86 -8.28
N ARG A 62 -2.91 5.79 -7.11
CA ARG A 62 -1.99 6.81 -6.60
C ARG A 62 -0.80 6.14 -5.96
N ILE A 63 0.35 6.79 -6.02
CA ILE A 63 1.63 6.25 -5.55
C ILE A 63 2.36 7.24 -4.65
N CYS A 64 3.09 6.72 -3.68
CA CYS A 64 4.01 7.46 -2.83
C CYS A 64 5.22 6.59 -2.50
N ILE A 65 6.38 7.20 -2.23
CA ILE A 65 7.59 6.49 -1.83
C ILE A 65 7.98 6.95 -0.43
N PHE A 66 8.35 5.99 0.41
CA PHE A 66 8.83 6.21 1.76
C PHE A 66 10.26 5.69 1.93
N GLU A 67 10.97 6.19 2.92
CA GLU A 67 12.17 5.51 3.42
C GLU A 67 11.80 4.15 4.03
N ASP A 68 12.69 3.17 3.92
CA ASP A 68 12.46 1.82 4.42
C ASP A 68 12.68 1.70 5.94
N THR A 69 11.91 2.48 6.71
CA THR A 69 12.02 2.57 8.17
C THR A 69 11.10 1.58 8.90
N GLY A 70 10.24 0.85 8.16
CA GLY A 70 9.26 -0.08 8.70
C GLY A 70 7.94 0.55 9.10
N THR A 71 7.75 1.86 8.93
CA THR A 71 6.46 2.51 9.14
C THR A 71 6.32 3.80 8.34
N ALA A 72 5.08 4.11 7.94
CA ALA A 72 4.73 5.39 7.34
C ALA A 72 3.28 5.74 7.63
N ILE A 73 2.96 7.03 7.57
CA ILE A 73 1.58 7.52 7.47
C ILE A 73 1.34 7.83 5.99
N LEU A 74 0.34 7.17 5.40
CA LEU A 74 -0.04 7.40 4.01
C LEU A 74 -0.59 8.83 3.85
N PRO A 75 -0.04 9.64 2.93
CA PRO A 75 -0.52 11.01 2.73
C PRO A 75 -1.94 11.01 2.16
N THR A 76 -2.77 11.96 2.61
CA THR A 76 -4.19 12.03 2.24
C THR A 76 -4.43 12.17 0.73
N SER A 77 -3.43 12.68 -0.01
CA SER A 77 -3.44 12.77 -1.48
C SER A 77 -3.53 11.40 -2.18
N LEU A 78 -3.16 10.30 -1.51
CA LEU A 78 -3.36 8.95 -2.04
C LEU A 78 -4.84 8.56 -2.12
N PHE A 79 -5.71 9.24 -1.35
CA PHE A 79 -7.13 8.91 -1.23
C PHE A 79 -8.04 9.96 -1.88
N GLU A 80 -7.48 10.93 -2.61
CA GLU A 80 -8.26 11.98 -3.27
C GLU A 80 -9.15 11.40 -4.37
N GLY A 81 -10.44 11.74 -4.33
CA GLY A 81 -11.45 11.21 -5.26
C GLY A 81 -12.01 9.83 -4.89
N ILE A 82 -11.48 9.16 -3.86
CA ILE A 82 -12.02 7.90 -3.35
C ILE A 82 -13.09 8.18 -2.28
N PRO A 83 -14.33 7.64 -2.40
CA PRO A 83 -15.42 7.90 -1.48
C PRO A 83 -15.26 7.17 -0.13
N ASP A 84 -16.09 7.55 0.85
CA ASP A 84 -16.21 6.85 2.13
C ASP A 84 -16.73 5.41 1.92
N ALA A 85 -16.24 4.47 2.74
CA ALA A 85 -16.58 3.04 2.65
C ALA A 85 -16.16 2.34 1.34
N ALA A 86 -15.23 2.91 0.58
CA ALA A 86 -14.63 2.26 -0.58
C ALA A 86 -13.74 1.07 -0.16
N VAL A 87 -13.78 -0.02 -0.94
CA VAL A 87 -12.85 -1.16 -0.78
C VAL A 87 -11.61 -0.90 -1.64
N CYS A 88 -10.51 -0.57 -0.99
CA CYS A 88 -9.25 -0.20 -1.63
C CYS A 88 -8.22 -1.32 -1.50
N ASN A 89 -7.23 -1.31 -2.39
CA ASN A 89 -6.06 -2.16 -2.31
C ASN A 89 -4.81 -1.31 -2.07
N LEU A 90 -3.99 -1.76 -1.12
CA LEU A 90 -2.64 -1.26 -0.89
C LEU A 90 -1.65 -2.30 -1.41
N THR A 91 -0.71 -1.87 -2.23
CA THR A 91 0.48 -2.65 -2.58
C THR A 91 1.72 -1.93 -2.05
N LEU A 92 2.55 -2.65 -1.31
CA LEU A 92 3.90 -2.20 -1.00
C LEU A 92 4.90 -2.94 -1.90
N ILE A 93 5.90 -2.21 -2.40
CA ILE A 93 6.97 -2.75 -3.24
C ILE A 93 8.32 -2.30 -2.67
N ARG A 94 9.19 -3.26 -2.43
CA ARG A 94 10.61 -3.07 -2.08
C ARG A 94 11.44 -3.63 -3.23
N GLY A 95 12.38 -2.83 -3.74
CA GLY A 95 13.24 -3.23 -4.85
C GLY A 95 14.71 -2.92 -4.58
N ASN A 96 15.57 -3.85 -4.97
CA ASN A 96 17.01 -3.66 -5.04
C ASN A 96 17.46 -3.66 -6.51
N ILE A 97 18.33 -2.70 -6.83
CA ILE A 97 18.97 -2.58 -8.13
C ILE A 97 20.45 -2.71 -7.88
N ASP A 98 21.07 -3.69 -8.53
CA ASP A 98 22.53 -3.85 -8.54
C ASP A 98 23.05 -3.75 -9.97
N THR A 99 24.27 -3.23 -10.11
CA THR A 99 24.96 -3.14 -11.40
C THR A 99 26.27 -3.89 -11.30
N LEU A 100 26.38 -5.00 -12.01
CA LEU A 100 27.58 -5.82 -12.07
C LEU A 100 28.32 -5.58 -13.37
N SER A 101 29.65 -5.60 -13.32
CA SER A 101 30.48 -5.64 -14.52
C SER A 101 31.14 -7.01 -14.63
N ILE A 102 30.88 -7.73 -15.71
CA ILE A 102 31.44 -9.06 -16.00
C ILE A 102 31.99 -8.99 -17.43
N GLU A 103 33.28 -9.30 -17.60
CA GLU A 103 33.93 -9.34 -18.93
C GLU A 103 33.74 -8.05 -19.76
N ASP A 104 33.92 -6.88 -19.13
CA ASP A 104 33.71 -5.55 -19.74
C ASP A 104 32.26 -5.25 -20.19
N GLU A 105 31.31 -6.13 -19.88
CA GLU A 105 29.88 -5.90 -20.05
C GLU A 105 29.22 -5.48 -18.73
N SER A 106 28.23 -4.58 -18.81
CA SER A 106 27.48 -4.11 -17.65
C SER A 106 26.11 -4.76 -17.59
N TYR A 107 25.82 -5.42 -16.47
CA TYR A 107 24.58 -6.12 -16.18
C TYR A 107 23.83 -5.37 -15.08
N LYS A 108 22.53 -5.10 -15.31
CA LYS A 108 21.63 -4.55 -14.30
C LYS A 108 20.76 -5.66 -13.74
N ILE A 109 20.94 -5.99 -12.46
CA ILE A 109 20.12 -6.96 -11.75
C ILE A 109 19.03 -6.22 -10.99
N LEU A 110 17.80 -6.71 -11.14
CA LEU A 110 16.61 -6.18 -10.50
C LEU A 110 16.02 -7.31 -9.66
N ALA A 111 15.74 -7.02 -8.39
CA ALA A 111 15.01 -7.92 -7.51
C ALA A 111 13.97 -7.11 -6.74
N GLU A 112 12.72 -7.55 -6.77
CA GLU A 112 11.61 -6.89 -6.09
C GLU A 112 10.80 -7.88 -5.24
N SER A 113 10.21 -7.38 -4.16
CA SER A 113 9.29 -8.10 -3.29
C SER A 113 8.06 -7.25 -3.04
N HIS A 114 6.88 -7.85 -3.21
CA HIS A 114 5.59 -7.18 -3.18
C HIS A 114 4.74 -7.76 -2.05
N GLU A 115 3.98 -6.89 -1.40
CA GLU A 115 2.97 -7.29 -0.43
C GLU A 115 1.65 -6.56 -0.70
N TYR A 116 0.53 -7.24 -0.46
CA TYR A 116 -0.80 -6.78 -0.86
C TYR A 116 -1.79 -6.86 0.30
N MET A 117 -2.56 -5.79 0.49
CA MET A 117 -3.61 -5.75 1.50
C MET A 117 -4.81 -4.96 1.01
N SER A 118 -6.00 -5.54 1.11
CA SER A 118 -7.26 -4.82 0.91
C SER A 118 -7.71 -4.17 2.22
N PHE A 119 -8.34 -3.00 2.14
CA PHE A 119 -8.84 -2.26 3.31
C PHE A 119 -10.11 -1.47 2.95
N ILE A 120 -10.90 -1.14 3.96
CA ILE A 120 -12.06 -0.24 3.82
C ILE A 120 -11.58 1.18 4.16
N LEU A 121 -11.70 2.11 3.22
CA LEU A 121 -11.37 3.52 3.46
C LEU A 121 -12.49 4.19 4.25
N ILE A 122 -12.15 4.76 5.41
CA ILE A 122 -13.06 5.54 6.24
C ILE A 122 -12.71 7.03 6.12
N ARG A 123 -13.68 7.85 5.75
CA ARG A 123 -13.64 9.31 5.69
C ARG A 123 -14.57 9.96 6.71
N GLU A 124 -15.74 9.38 6.95
CA GLU A 124 -16.70 9.90 7.94
C GLU A 124 -16.75 9.03 9.19
N ILE A 125 -16.36 9.59 10.34
CA ILE A 125 -16.61 8.95 11.64
C ILE A 125 -17.93 9.49 12.17
N ARG A 126 -19.04 8.80 11.88
CA ARG A 126 -20.33 9.15 12.47
C ARG A 126 -20.37 8.68 13.92
N ALA A 127 -20.31 9.61 14.86
CA ALA A 127 -20.62 9.31 16.25
C ALA A 127 -22.07 8.80 16.33
N ARG A 128 -22.30 7.67 17.00
CA ARG A 128 -23.66 7.21 17.29
C ARG A 128 -24.38 8.32 18.07
N GLN A 129 -25.46 8.83 17.50
CA GLN A 129 -26.45 9.66 18.22
C GLN A 129 -27.30 8.76 19.11
#